data_AF-A0A399ZL63-F1
#
_entry.id   AF-A0A399ZL63-F1
#
_cell.length_a   1.000
_cell.length_b   1.000
_cell.length_c   1.000
_cell.angle_alpha   90.00
_cell.angle_beta   90.00
_cell.angle_gamma   90.00
#
_symmetry.space_group_name_H-M   'P 1'
#
loop_
_entity.id
_entity.type
_entity.pdbx_description
1 polymer ?
#
loop_
_entity_poly.entity_id
_entity_poly.type
_entity_poly.pdbx_seq_one_letter_code
_entity_poly.pdbx_strand_id
1 'polypeptide(L)'
;MPPINRQFSLALEALAELKVDSQTPTLHPGPLLAAPALSEVLAGLGSLPREALFLGMATDGLPVLLNLHDSVPGPVLVAGDAGGGKTAFLRSIARALVLTHQPSEVKFGVVTSHADEWEDIRTLPHCLGVFSSYDSSGQDFLLSLAAWAHGNTRAGQSMLLLIDDLEAVAGLDFNALQTLRWLLARGPARRAWPFVTLNAARYGQVLAWIPNFRTRIFGRIQDARIAGALGGDAASALETLQAGIQFSLRENGSWLRFWLPSS
;
A
#
# COMPACT_ATOMS: atom_id res chain seq x y z
N MET A 1 10.75 -54.60 11.49
CA MET A 1 10.05 -53.30 11.33
C MET A 1 11.03 -52.20 11.68
N PRO A 2 11.35 -51.28 10.75
CA PRO A 2 12.38 -50.26 10.98
C PRO A 2 11.83 -49.08 11.81
N PRO A 3 12.69 -48.31 12.49
CA PRO A 3 12.27 -47.37 13.52
C PRO A 3 11.87 -46.03 12.88
N ILE A 4 10.59 -45.88 12.55
CA ILE A 4 9.98 -44.62 12.10
C ILE A 4 10.22 -43.48 13.11
N ASN A 5 10.41 -43.80 14.40
CA ASN A 5 10.43 -42.82 15.48
C ASN A 5 11.64 -41.86 15.47
N ARG A 6 12.80 -42.28 14.94
CA ARG A 6 14.04 -41.48 15.00
C ARG A 6 14.09 -40.36 13.96
N GLN A 7 13.42 -40.55 12.83
CA GLN A 7 13.39 -39.55 11.75
C GLN A 7 12.41 -38.41 12.09
N PHE A 8 11.33 -38.73 12.80
CA PHE A 8 10.38 -37.74 13.33
C PHE A 8 10.97 -36.91 14.47
N SER A 9 11.77 -37.51 15.37
CA SER A 9 12.41 -36.74 16.46
C SER A 9 13.43 -35.74 15.91
N LEU A 10 14.26 -36.15 14.96
CA LEU A 10 15.24 -35.28 14.31
C LEU A 10 14.58 -34.14 13.53
N ALA A 11 13.44 -34.41 12.89
CA ALA A 11 12.67 -33.37 12.20
C ALA A 11 12.04 -32.35 13.18
N LEU A 12 11.62 -32.78 14.37
CA LEU A 12 11.09 -31.90 15.42
C LEU A 12 12.20 -31.07 16.10
N GLU A 13 13.39 -31.66 16.30
CA GLU A 13 14.56 -30.95 16.83
C GLU A 13 15.06 -29.88 15.84
N ALA A 14 15.16 -30.21 14.54
CA ALA A 14 15.50 -29.22 13.51
C ALA A 14 14.47 -28.09 13.42
N LEU A 15 13.18 -28.39 13.62
CA LEU A 15 12.10 -27.39 13.64
C LEU A 15 12.10 -26.55 14.93
N ALA A 16 12.63 -27.09 16.03
CA ALA A 16 12.84 -26.36 17.27
C ALA A 16 14.06 -25.43 17.17
N GLU A 17 15.17 -25.88 16.58
CA GLU A 17 16.36 -25.04 16.32
C GLU A 17 16.02 -23.86 15.39
N LEU A 18 15.25 -24.09 14.31
CA LEU A 18 14.77 -23.03 13.44
C LEU A 18 13.85 -22.01 14.15
N LYS A 19 13.12 -22.42 15.19
CA LYS A 19 12.31 -21.50 16.00
C LYS A 19 13.14 -20.66 16.96
N VAL A 20 14.26 -21.19 17.47
CA VAL A 20 15.16 -20.45 18.36
C VAL A 20 15.92 -19.37 17.59
N ASP A 21 16.31 -19.64 16.33
CA ASP A 21 16.97 -18.65 15.46
C ASP A 21 16.01 -17.57 14.90
N SER A 22 14.70 -17.77 15.01
CA SER A 22 13.68 -16.78 14.58
C SER A 22 13.36 -15.71 15.62
N GLN A 23 14.02 -15.73 16.78
CA GLN A 23 13.96 -14.63 17.75
C GLN A 23 14.95 -13.54 17.38
N THR A 24 14.73 -12.90 16.24
CA THR A 24 15.27 -11.55 16.01
C THR A 24 14.72 -10.68 17.13
N PRO A 25 15.54 -9.98 17.93
CA PRO A 25 15.02 -8.99 18.86
C PRO A 25 14.12 -8.07 18.06
N THR A 26 12.87 -7.88 18.50
CA THR A 26 11.99 -6.85 17.98
C THR A 26 12.66 -5.52 18.27
N LEU A 27 13.50 -5.08 17.33
CA LEU A 27 14.03 -3.74 17.28
C LEU A 27 12.82 -2.85 17.02
N HIS A 28 12.16 -2.41 18.10
CA HIS A 28 11.26 -1.28 18.04
C HIS A 28 12.15 -0.07 17.73
N PRO A 29 12.12 0.46 16.50
CA PRO A 29 12.93 1.62 16.19
C PRO A 29 12.42 2.74 17.06
N GLY A 30 13.34 3.44 17.74
CA GLY A 30 13.01 4.72 18.35
C GLY A 30 12.45 5.69 17.31
N PRO A 31 11.84 6.81 17.74
CA PRO A 31 11.32 7.82 16.83
C PRO A 31 12.40 8.27 15.84
N LEU A 32 12.04 8.35 14.56
CA LEU A 32 12.90 8.94 13.52
C LEU A 32 12.95 10.44 13.79
N LEU A 33 14.11 10.92 14.24
CA LEU A 33 14.33 12.35 14.56
C LEU A 33 14.19 13.24 13.32
N ALA A 34 14.65 12.77 12.16
CA ALA A 34 14.43 13.38 10.85
C ALA A 34 14.53 12.29 9.77
N ALA A 35 13.49 12.10 8.97
CA ALA A 35 13.55 11.21 7.81
C ALA A 35 14.39 11.89 6.70
N PRO A 36 15.34 11.18 6.06
CA PRO A 36 16.09 11.73 4.92
C PRO A 36 15.19 12.03 3.73
N ALA A 37 15.68 12.88 2.82
CA ALA A 37 14.93 13.27 1.63
C ALA A 37 14.73 12.09 0.68
N LEU A 38 13.57 12.02 0.03
CA LEU A 38 13.25 10.97 -0.94
C LEU A 38 14.29 10.85 -2.06
N SER A 39 14.79 11.98 -2.56
CA SER A 39 15.85 12.00 -3.58
C SER A 39 17.17 11.41 -3.07
N GLU A 40 17.54 11.66 -1.82
CA GLU A 40 18.76 11.12 -1.21
C GLU A 40 18.63 9.61 -1.01
N VAL A 41 17.50 9.16 -0.49
CA VAL A 41 17.20 7.73 -0.30
C VAL A 41 17.27 6.99 -1.63
N LEU A 42 16.54 7.47 -2.65
CA LEU A 42 16.51 6.81 -3.96
C LEU A 42 17.87 6.86 -4.67
N ALA A 43 18.64 7.94 -4.53
CA ALA A 43 20.00 8.01 -5.06
C ALA A 43 20.92 6.96 -4.41
N GLY A 44 20.76 6.71 -3.10
CA GLY A 44 21.51 5.68 -2.38
C GLY A 44 21.18 4.24 -2.78
N LEU A 45 19.96 3.99 -3.27
CA LEU A 45 19.53 2.65 -3.73
C LEU A 45 20.02 2.30 -5.14
N GLY A 46 20.38 3.30 -5.94
CA GLY A 46 20.71 3.12 -7.36
C GLY A 46 19.48 2.87 -8.23
N SER A 47 19.66 2.19 -9.37
CA SER A 47 18.56 1.92 -10.30
C SER A 47 17.64 0.81 -9.79
N LEU A 48 16.36 1.11 -9.61
CA LEU A 48 15.33 0.11 -9.32
C LEU A 48 14.90 -0.63 -10.60
N PRO A 49 14.45 -1.89 -10.51
CA PRO A 49 13.79 -2.57 -11.62
C PRO A 49 12.58 -1.77 -12.13
N ARG A 50 12.29 -1.85 -13.43
CA ARG A 50 11.22 -1.05 -14.07
C ARG A 50 9.81 -1.37 -13.54
N GLU A 51 9.64 -2.55 -12.99
CA GLU A 51 8.41 -3.02 -12.39
C GLU A 51 8.28 -2.65 -10.91
N ALA A 52 9.34 -2.14 -10.27
CA ALA A 52 9.38 -1.95 -8.83
C ALA A 52 8.85 -0.58 -8.41
N LEU A 53 7.70 -0.56 -7.74
CA LEU A 53 7.17 0.61 -7.08
C LEU A 53 7.74 0.76 -5.67
N PHE A 54 8.39 1.89 -5.40
CA PHE A 54 8.91 2.21 -4.07
C PHE A 54 7.78 2.58 -3.09
N LEU A 55 7.73 1.92 -1.93
CA LEU A 55 6.75 2.17 -0.87
C LEU A 55 7.35 2.82 0.39
N GLY A 56 8.66 2.72 0.59
CA GLY A 56 9.35 3.25 1.77
C GLY A 56 10.61 2.48 2.11
N MET A 57 11.18 2.75 3.28
CA MET A 57 12.41 2.11 3.77
C MET A 57 12.13 1.29 5.03
N ALA A 58 12.51 0.02 5.03
CA ALA A 58 12.48 -0.82 6.20
C ALA A 58 13.55 -0.41 7.22
N THR A 59 13.40 -0.89 8.44
CA THR A 59 14.26 -0.52 9.58
C THR A 59 15.68 -1.10 9.47
N ASP A 60 15.85 -2.13 8.67
CA ASP A 60 17.13 -2.73 8.30
C ASP A 60 17.85 -1.98 7.16
N GLY A 61 17.23 -0.92 6.62
CA GLY A 61 17.79 -0.11 5.54
C GLY A 61 17.48 -0.62 4.14
N LEU A 62 16.66 -1.68 3.99
CA LEU A 62 16.23 -2.16 2.68
C LEU A 62 14.98 -1.42 2.18
N PRO A 63 14.82 -1.22 0.86
CA PRO A 63 13.61 -0.62 0.32
C PRO A 63 12.45 -1.61 0.36
N VAL A 64 11.27 -1.11 0.74
CA VAL A 64 10.01 -1.84 0.58
C VAL A 64 9.49 -1.56 -0.82
N LEU A 65 9.41 -2.61 -1.65
CA LEU A 65 9.05 -2.52 -3.06
C LEU A 65 7.81 -3.36 -3.37
N LEU A 66 6.93 -2.85 -4.23
CA LEU A 66 5.84 -3.61 -4.83
C LEU A 66 6.15 -3.87 -6.31
N ASN A 67 6.07 -5.13 -6.74
CA ASN A 67 6.21 -5.48 -8.16
C ASN A 67 4.90 -5.22 -8.91
N LEU A 68 4.84 -4.16 -9.72
CA LEU A 68 3.69 -3.79 -10.56
C LEU A 68 3.37 -4.83 -11.64
N HIS A 69 4.29 -5.75 -11.90
CA HIS A 69 4.14 -6.81 -12.88
C HIS A 69 3.58 -8.10 -12.30
N ASP A 70 3.60 -8.24 -10.97
CA ASP A 70 3.02 -9.37 -10.24
C ASP A 70 1.72 -8.96 -9.55
N SER A 71 0.59 -9.52 -10.00
CA SER A 71 -0.72 -9.20 -9.45
C SER A 71 -1.08 -9.92 -8.14
N VAL A 72 -0.25 -10.84 -7.65
CA VAL A 72 -0.53 -11.63 -6.43
C VAL A 72 -0.90 -10.77 -5.22
N PRO A 73 -0.20 -9.65 -4.92
CA PRO A 73 -0.53 -8.77 -3.80
C PRO A 73 -1.93 -8.13 -3.89
N GLY A 74 -2.51 -8.05 -5.09
CA GLY A 74 -3.81 -7.40 -5.32
C GLY A 74 -3.82 -5.89 -5.01
N PRO A 75 -5.00 -5.26 -4.90
CA PRO A 75 -5.09 -3.85 -4.53
C PRO A 75 -4.59 -3.61 -3.10
N VAL A 76 -4.08 -2.41 -2.84
CA VAL A 76 -3.47 -2.02 -1.57
C VAL A 76 -4.42 -1.13 -0.77
N LEU A 77 -4.70 -1.53 0.48
CA LEU A 77 -5.39 -0.69 1.46
C LEU A 77 -4.37 -0.03 2.40
N VAL A 78 -4.47 1.27 2.60
CA VAL A 78 -3.68 2.03 3.56
C VAL A 78 -4.60 2.54 4.67
N ALA A 79 -4.63 1.85 5.81
CA ALA A 79 -5.53 2.16 6.92
C ALA A 79 -4.79 2.88 8.06
N GLY A 80 -5.47 3.78 8.76
CA GLY A 80 -4.87 4.54 9.85
C GLY A 80 -5.81 5.60 10.40
N ASP A 81 -5.54 6.08 11.61
CA ASP A 81 -6.32 7.16 12.22
C ASP A 81 -6.16 8.47 11.44
N ALA A 82 -6.96 9.48 11.79
CA ALA A 82 -6.74 10.84 11.32
C ALA A 82 -5.31 11.30 11.68
N GLY A 83 -4.59 11.89 10.72
CA GLY A 83 -3.17 12.23 10.88
C GLY A 83 -2.21 11.04 10.86
N GLY A 84 -2.69 9.81 10.60
CA GLY A 84 -1.86 8.60 10.51
C GLY A 84 -0.90 8.54 9.31
N GLY A 85 -0.94 9.52 8.40
CA GLY A 85 -0.05 9.62 7.23
C GLY A 85 -0.57 8.98 5.94
N LYS A 86 -1.85 8.58 5.88
CA LYS A 86 -2.42 7.85 4.72
C LYS A 86 -2.27 8.63 3.40
N THR A 87 -2.68 9.90 3.38
CA THR A 87 -2.50 10.78 2.21
C THR A 87 -1.03 11.03 1.91
N ALA A 88 -0.20 11.21 2.95
CA ALA A 88 1.25 11.36 2.79
C ALA A 88 1.90 10.12 2.14
N PHE A 89 1.41 8.92 2.44
CA PHE A 89 1.84 7.68 1.81
C PHE A 89 1.53 7.67 0.31
N LEU A 90 0.29 7.98 -0.08
CA LEU A 90 -0.06 8.06 -1.51
C LEU A 90 0.72 9.15 -2.25
N ARG A 91 0.95 10.31 -1.62
CA ARG A 91 1.77 11.40 -2.18
C ARG A 91 3.24 11.00 -2.30
N SER A 92 3.76 10.21 -1.35
CA SER A 92 5.13 9.67 -1.40
C SER A 92 5.30 8.75 -2.61
N ILE A 93 4.33 7.86 -2.87
CA ILE A 93 4.28 7.05 -4.09
C ILE A 93 4.33 7.93 -5.35
N ALA A 94 3.45 8.93 -5.44
CA ALA A 94 3.36 9.82 -6.60
C ALA A 94 4.69 10.56 -6.87
N ARG A 95 5.38 11.03 -5.82
CA ARG A 95 6.69 11.68 -5.92
C ARG A 95 7.80 10.70 -6.28
N ALA A 96 7.80 9.50 -5.69
CA ALA A 96 8.80 8.48 -6.00
C ALA A 96 8.75 8.05 -7.46
N LEU A 97 7.56 7.99 -8.07
CA LEU A 97 7.40 7.69 -9.50
C LEU A 97 8.18 8.66 -10.40
N VAL A 98 8.21 9.95 -10.07
CA VAL A 98 8.92 10.97 -10.85
C VAL A 98 10.42 10.73 -10.88
N LEU A 99 10.95 10.16 -9.80
CA LEU A 99 12.38 9.89 -9.65
C LEU A 99 12.79 8.50 -10.17
N THR A 100 11.84 7.59 -10.36
CA THR A 100 12.13 6.16 -10.62
C THR A 100 11.60 5.65 -11.95
N HIS A 101 10.60 6.31 -12.55
CA HIS A 101 9.94 5.85 -13.77
C HIS A 101 9.75 6.98 -14.78
N GLN A 102 9.66 6.64 -16.06
CA GLN A 102 9.18 7.56 -17.09
C GLN A 102 7.63 7.59 -17.10
N PRO A 103 7.00 8.72 -17.50
CA PRO A 103 5.53 8.79 -17.64
C PRO A 103 4.94 7.80 -18.67
N SER A 104 5.76 7.28 -19.58
CA SER A 104 5.36 6.20 -20.51
C SER A 104 5.28 4.83 -19.84
N GLU A 105 5.94 4.64 -18.69
CA GLU A 105 6.01 3.38 -17.95
C GLU A 105 4.92 3.32 -16.87
N VAL A 106 4.78 4.39 -16.08
CA VAL A 106 3.77 4.47 -15.03
C VAL A 106 3.07 5.81 -15.04
N LYS A 107 1.74 5.80 -14.94
CA LYS A 107 0.93 7.00 -14.71
C LYS A 107 0.04 6.80 -13.49
N PHE A 108 -0.49 7.87 -12.92
CA PHE A 108 -1.46 7.78 -11.84
C PHE A 108 -2.57 8.80 -11.99
N GLY A 109 -3.74 8.51 -11.41
CA GLY A 109 -4.77 9.52 -11.17
C GLY A 109 -5.29 9.42 -9.75
N VAL A 110 -5.74 10.54 -9.22
CA VAL A 110 -6.18 10.67 -7.83
C VAL A 110 -7.68 10.92 -7.78
N VAL A 111 -8.40 10.19 -6.95
CA VAL A 111 -9.79 10.47 -6.58
C VAL A 111 -9.81 10.81 -5.10
N THR A 112 -10.26 12.02 -4.74
CA THR A 112 -10.17 12.52 -3.36
C THR A 112 -11.33 13.44 -3.00
N SER A 113 -11.60 13.55 -1.71
CA SER A 113 -12.48 14.55 -1.07
C SER A 113 -11.78 15.90 -0.84
N HIS A 114 -10.45 15.95 -0.88
CA HIS A 114 -9.61 17.08 -0.50
C HIS A 114 -8.60 17.43 -1.59
N ALA A 115 -9.07 17.92 -2.74
CA ALA A 115 -8.22 18.16 -3.92
C ALA A 115 -7.10 19.19 -3.67
N ASP A 116 -7.30 20.11 -2.72
CA ASP A 116 -6.32 21.10 -2.28
C ASP A 116 -5.05 20.48 -1.67
N GLU A 117 -5.15 19.29 -1.06
CA GLU A 117 -4.00 18.54 -0.53
C GLU A 117 -3.09 17.97 -1.64
N TRP A 118 -3.50 18.07 -2.90
CA TRP A 118 -2.85 17.43 -4.04
C TRP A 118 -2.35 18.41 -5.11
N GLU A 119 -2.38 19.72 -4.85
CA GLU A 119 -2.06 20.74 -5.86
C GLU A 119 -0.61 20.65 -6.38
N ASP A 120 0.35 20.33 -5.52
CA ASP A 120 1.73 20.10 -5.95
C ASP A 120 1.86 18.83 -6.81
N ILE A 121 1.11 17.78 -6.47
CA ILE A 121 1.08 16.50 -7.20
C ILE A 121 0.40 16.64 -8.57
N ARG A 122 -0.59 17.53 -8.70
CA ARG A 122 -1.31 17.79 -9.96
C ARG A 122 -0.37 18.20 -11.10
N THR A 123 0.75 18.83 -10.77
CA THR A 123 1.73 19.32 -11.76
C THR A 123 2.74 18.26 -12.23
N LEU A 124 2.76 17.09 -11.60
CA LEU A 124 3.73 16.03 -11.92
C LEU A 124 3.44 15.41 -13.30
N PRO A 125 4.48 15.08 -14.10
CA PRO A 125 4.30 14.60 -15.47
C PRO A 125 3.61 13.23 -15.58
N HIS A 126 3.57 12.46 -14.49
CA HIS A 126 2.89 11.16 -14.40
C HIS A 126 1.40 11.28 -14.05
N CYS A 127 0.96 12.45 -13.58
CA CYS A 127 -0.39 12.69 -13.11
C CYS A 127 -1.37 12.84 -14.30
N LEU A 128 -2.40 12.00 -14.34
CA LEU A 128 -3.52 12.09 -15.28
C LEU A 128 -4.57 13.10 -14.84
N GLY A 129 -4.59 13.44 -13.55
CA GLY A 129 -5.54 14.36 -12.95
C GLY A 129 -5.78 14.03 -11.48
N VAL A 130 -6.27 15.05 -10.76
CA VAL A 130 -6.85 14.93 -9.42
C VAL A 130 -8.33 15.25 -9.57
N PHE A 131 -9.16 14.26 -9.29
CA PHE A 131 -10.60 14.23 -9.51
C PHE A 131 -11.34 14.24 -8.17
N SER A 132 -12.46 14.95 -8.15
CA SER A 132 -13.31 15.02 -6.96
C SER A 132 -14.08 13.73 -6.78
N SER A 133 -14.20 13.28 -5.53
CA SER A 133 -15.04 12.14 -5.16
C SER A 133 -16.52 12.50 -5.01
N TYR A 134 -16.87 13.80 -5.03
CA TYR A 134 -18.23 14.30 -4.81
C TYR A 134 -19.02 14.60 -6.08
N ASP A 135 -18.37 14.66 -7.23
CA ASP A 135 -19.00 14.92 -8.53
C ASP A 135 -18.73 13.76 -9.51
N SER A 136 -19.11 13.95 -10.78
CA SER A 136 -18.93 12.91 -11.79
C SER A 136 -17.47 12.68 -12.18
N SER A 137 -16.56 13.63 -11.92
CA SER A 137 -15.18 13.57 -12.43
C SER A 137 -14.40 12.34 -11.95
N GLY A 138 -14.52 11.98 -10.67
CA GLY A 138 -13.93 10.76 -10.13
C GLY A 138 -14.54 9.50 -10.74
N GLN A 139 -15.85 9.51 -10.98
CA GLN A 139 -16.60 8.39 -11.58
C GLN A 139 -16.21 8.18 -13.04
N ASP A 140 -16.12 9.27 -13.80
CA ASP A 140 -15.67 9.29 -15.19
C ASP A 140 -14.23 8.80 -15.31
N PHE A 141 -13.36 9.14 -14.35
CA PHE A 141 -12.00 8.63 -14.29
C PHE A 141 -11.96 7.12 -14.02
N LEU A 142 -12.75 6.60 -13.07
CA LEU A 142 -12.85 5.15 -12.81
C LEU A 142 -13.26 4.38 -14.06
N LEU A 143 -14.28 4.86 -14.77
CA LEU A 143 -14.76 4.26 -16.03
C LEU A 143 -13.69 4.29 -17.12
N SER A 144 -13.01 5.43 -17.28
CA SER A 144 -11.92 5.60 -18.25
C SER A 144 -10.74 4.67 -17.95
N LEU A 145 -10.36 4.52 -16.68
CA LEU A 145 -9.30 3.62 -16.26
C LEU A 145 -9.67 2.16 -16.51
N ALA A 146 -10.90 1.75 -16.21
CA ALA A 146 -11.35 0.40 -16.50
C ALA A 146 -11.38 0.11 -18.01
N ALA A 147 -11.85 1.05 -18.83
CA ALA A 147 -11.79 0.94 -20.28
C ALA A 147 -10.35 0.79 -20.78
N TRP A 148 -9.42 1.59 -20.24
CA TRP A 148 -7.98 1.43 -20.51
C TRP A 148 -7.48 0.04 -20.11
N ALA A 149 -7.78 -0.44 -18.90
CA ALA A 149 -7.35 -1.74 -18.40
C ALA A 149 -7.94 -2.93 -19.19
N HIS A 150 -9.13 -2.76 -19.79
CA HIS A 150 -9.71 -3.72 -20.70
C HIS A 150 -8.95 -3.82 -22.03
N GLY A 151 -8.54 -2.68 -22.58
CA GLY A 151 -7.84 -2.58 -23.87
C GLY A 151 -6.31 -2.59 -23.79
N ASN A 152 -5.73 -2.60 -22.59
CA ASN A 152 -4.28 -2.51 -22.40
C ASN A 152 -3.57 -3.77 -22.91
N THR A 153 -3.05 -3.68 -24.14
CA THR A 153 -2.14 -4.66 -24.76
C THR A 153 -0.69 -4.16 -24.76
N ARG A 154 -0.43 -2.96 -24.22
CA ARG A 154 0.89 -2.36 -24.20
C ARG A 154 1.75 -3.09 -23.18
N ALA A 155 2.73 -3.84 -23.66
CA ALA A 155 3.70 -4.50 -22.82
C ALA A 155 4.44 -3.45 -21.96
N GLY A 156 4.12 -3.41 -20.65
CA GLY A 156 4.93 -2.71 -19.66
C GLY A 156 4.38 -1.39 -19.09
N GLN A 157 3.27 -0.82 -19.58
CA GLN A 157 2.69 0.37 -18.94
C GLN A 157 1.75 -0.02 -17.80
N SER A 158 1.93 0.60 -16.63
CA SER A 158 1.04 0.48 -15.47
C SER A 158 0.33 1.80 -15.16
N MET A 159 -0.88 1.72 -14.62
CA MET A 159 -1.62 2.87 -14.11
C MET A 159 -1.95 2.67 -12.64
N LEU A 160 -1.68 3.67 -11.81
CA LEU A 160 -2.11 3.68 -10.42
C LEU A 160 -3.43 4.46 -10.27
N LEU A 161 -4.37 3.88 -9.54
CA LEU A 161 -5.57 4.55 -9.06
C LEU A 161 -5.36 4.86 -7.58
N LEU A 162 -5.17 6.13 -7.26
CA LEU A 162 -5.01 6.58 -5.89
C LEU A 162 -6.37 7.09 -5.40
N ILE A 163 -7.04 6.34 -4.52
CA ILE A 163 -8.28 6.79 -3.88
C ILE A 163 -7.94 7.22 -2.46
N ASP A 164 -8.14 8.50 -2.18
CA ASP A 164 -8.04 9.01 -0.83
C ASP A 164 -9.44 9.09 -0.20
N ASP A 165 -9.63 8.32 0.87
CA ASP A 165 -10.86 7.97 1.57
C ASP A 165 -11.77 6.96 0.82
N LEU A 166 -11.62 5.67 1.14
CA LEU A 166 -12.53 4.60 0.70
C LEU A 166 -13.98 4.89 1.07
N GLU A 167 -14.23 5.65 2.13
CA GLU A 167 -15.55 6.06 2.59
C GLU A 167 -16.34 6.83 1.53
N ALA A 168 -15.64 7.48 0.60
CA ALA A 168 -16.26 8.20 -0.51
C ALA A 168 -17.01 7.28 -1.49
N VAL A 169 -16.82 5.94 -1.42
CA VAL A 169 -17.58 4.98 -2.24
C VAL A 169 -19.08 5.04 -2.03
N ALA A 170 -19.54 5.58 -0.89
CA ALA A 170 -20.97 5.78 -0.62
C ALA A 170 -21.63 6.78 -1.59
N GLY A 171 -20.86 7.67 -2.21
CA GLY A 171 -21.34 8.65 -3.19
C GLY A 171 -21.32 8.19 -4.65
N LEU A 172 -20.76 7.00 -4.94
CA LEU A 172 -20.65 6.49 -6.30
C LEU A 172 -22.00 6.03 -6.85
N ASP A 173 -22.26 6.29 -8.13
CA ASP A 173 -23.37 5.68 -8.83
C ASP A 173 -23.17 4.17 -9.02
N PHE A 174 -24.20 3.46 -9.50
CA PHE A 174 -24.14 2.02 -9.69
C PHE A 174 -23.01 1.59 -10.64
N ASN A 175 -22.78 2.34 -11.73
CA ASN A 175 -21.78 1.98 -12.73
C ASN A 175 -20.36 2.18 -12.21
N ALA A 176 -20.09 3.31 -11.55
CA ALA A 176 -18.82 3.60 -10.91
C ALA A 176 -18.51 2.61 -9.79
N LEU A 177 -19.53 2.22 -9.00
CA LEU A 177 -19.40 1.23 -7.94
C LEU A 177 -19.08 -0.18 -8.48
N GLN A 178 -19.73 -0.61 -9.57
CA GLN A 178 -19.37 -1.88 -10.23
C GLN A 178 -17.97 -1.82 -10.87
N THR A 179 -17.62 -0.67 -11.43
CA THR A 179 -16.29 -0.42 -12.01
C THR A 179 -15.20 -0.52 -10.94
N LEU A 180 -15.39 0.12 -9.79
CA LEU A 180 -14.45 0.03 -8.68
C LEU A 180 -14.30 -1.42 -8.18
N ARG A 181 -15.40 -2.15 -8.04
CA ARG A 181 -15.35 -3.58 -7.68
C ARG A 181 -14.53 -4.40 -8.67
N TRP A 182 -14.72 -4.14 -9.96
CA TRP A 182 -13.93 -4.81 -11.00
C TRP A 182 -12.45 -4.44 -10.92
N LEU A 183 -12.11 -3.16 -10.74
CA LEU A 183 -10.74 -2.69 -10.58
C LEU A 183 -10.05 -3.31 -9.36
N LEU A 184 -10.74 -3.41 -8.22
CA LEU A 184 -10.19 -4.09 -7.04
C LEU A 184 -9.99 -5.59 -7.29
N ALA A 185 -10.93 -6.26 -7.97
CA ALA A 185 -10.87 -7.69 -8.19
C ALA A 185 -9.88 -8.12 -9.30
N ARG A 186 -9.69 -7.28 -10.33
CA ARG A 186 -8.99 -7.65 -11.59
C ARG A 186 -8.01 -6.61 -12.11
N GLY A 187 -8.03 -5.39 -11.58
CA GLY A 187 -7.17 -4.29 -12.02
C GLY A 187 -5.68 -4.65 -11.98
N PRO A 188 -5.12 -5.18 -10.87
CA PRO A 188 -3.70 -5.49 -10.79
C PRO A 188 -3.22 -6.47 -11.87
N ALA A 189 -4.03 -7.48 -12.20
CA ALA A 189 -3.75 -8.42 -13.31
C ALA A 189 -3.79 -7.77 -14.70
N ARG A 190 -4.34 -6.55 -14.81
CA ARG A 190 -4.40 -5.70 -16.00
C ARG A 190 -3.48 -4.47 -15.89
N ARG A 191 -2.58 -4.43 -14.91
CA ARG A 191 -1.67 -3.30 -14.63
C ARG A 191 -2.37 -2.01 -14.24
N ALA A 192 -3.61 -2.08 -13.78
CA ALA A 192 -4.32 -0.99 -13.13
C ALA A 192 -4.31 -1.24 -11.61
N TRP A 193 -3.51 -0.51 -10.85
CA TRP A 193 -3.23 -0.79 -9.44
C TRP A 193 -3.96 0.19 -8.52
N PRO A 194 -5.00 -0.24 -7.80
CA PRO A 194 -5.65 0.57 -6.79
C PRO A 194 -4.82 0.64 -5.50
N PHE A 195 -4.56 1.87 -5.06
CA PHE A 195 -4.10 2.21 -3.71
C PHE A 195 -5.19 3.05 -3.07
N VAL A 196 -5.75 2.54 -1.98
CA VAL A 196 -6.94 3.13 -1.37
C VAL A 196 -6.66 3.40 0.10
N THR A 197 -6.94 4.60 0.58
CA THR A 197 -6.82 4.92 2.01
C THR A 197 -8.13 4.66 2.76
N LEU A 198 -8.05 4.41 4.07
CA LEU A 198 -9.22 4.24 4.94
C LEU A 198 -8.97 4.90 6.29
N ASN A 199 -9.87 5.79 6.73
CA ASN A 199 -9.86 6.21 8.13
C ASN A 199 -10.28 5.03 9.01
N ALA A 200 -9.37 4.59 9.88
CA ALA A 200 -9.59 3.43 10.73
C ALA A 200 -10.85 3.59 11.59
N ALA A 201 -11.16 4.79 12.07
CA ALA A 201 -12.37 5.07 12.86
C ALA A 201 -13.68 4.90 12.06
N ARG A 202 -13.63 4.89 10.73
CA ARG A 202 -14.79 4.81 9.84
C ARG A 202 -14.92 3.46 9.12
N TYR A 203 -14.09 2.47 9.45
CA TYR A 203 -14.08 1.15 8.80
C TYR A 203 -15.46 0.48 8.75
N GLY A 204 -16.31 0.72 9.75
CA GLY A 204 -17.69 0.22 9.81
C GLY A 204 -18.55 0.60 8.60
N GLN A 205 -18.27 1.73 7.95
CA GLN A 205 -18.99 2.21 6.76
C GLN A 205 -18.66 1.41 5.49
N VAL A 206 -17.52 0.71 5.49
CA VAL A 206 -16.96 0.06 4.29
C VAL A 206 -16.56 -1.39 4.54
N LEU A 207 -17.16 -2.05 5.53
CA LEU A 207 -16.85 -3.45 5.91
C LEU A 207 -16.86 -4.43 4.73
N ALA A 208 -17.81 -4.27 3.80
CA ALA A 208 -17.94 -5.12 2.62
C ALA A 208 -16.78 -4.96 1.62
N TRP A 209 -16.00 -3.88 1.70
CA TRP A 209 -14.90 -3.56 0.79
C TRP A 209 -13.56 -4.10 1.29
N ILE A 210 -13.34 -4.15 2.61
CA ILE A 210 -12.07 -4.54 3.23
C ILE A 210 -11.55 -5.92 2.75
N PRO A 211 -12.39 -6.97 2.58
CA PRO A 211 -11.92 -8.27 2.11
C PRO A 211 -11.30 -8.27 0.70
N ASN A 212 -11.56 -7.23 -0.12
CA ASN A 212 -10.98 -7.12 -1.45
C ASN A 212 -9.47 -6.78 -1.43
N PHE A 213 -8.95 -6.33 -0.28
CA PHE A 213 -7.57 -5.92 -0.11
C PHE A 213 -6.78 -7.00 0.61
N ARG A 214 -5.95 -7.72 -0.17
CA ARG A 214 -5.01 -8.72 0.35
C ARG A 214 -3.80 -8.04 0.98
N THR A 215 -3.29 -7.00 0.33
CA THR A 215 -2.23 -6.15 0.87
C THR A 215 -2.83 -5.05 1.71
N ARG A 216 -2.43 -4.99 2.98
CA ARG A 216 -2.86 -3.96 3.94
C ARG A 216 -1.64 -3.35 4.59
N ILE A 217 -1.56 -2.03 4.46
CA ILE A 217 -0.55 -1.18 5.06
C ILE A 217 -1.26 -0.36 6.14
N PHE A 218 -0.64 -0.29 7.32
CA PHE A 218 -1.20 0.36 8.48
C PHE A 218 -0.32 1.52 8.89
N GLY A 219 -0.88 2.72 8.94
CA GLY A 219 -0.33 3.81 9.74
C GLY A 219 -0.70 3.62 11.22
N ARG A 220 -0.43 4.64 12.04
CA ARG A 220 -0.82 4.58 13.46
C ARG A 220 -2.32 4.38 13.64
N ILE A 221 -2.69 3.40 14.47
CA ILE A 221 -4.07 3.15 14.94
C ILE A 221 -4.01 2.99 16.46
N GLN A 222 -4.70 3.85 17.20
CA GLN A 222 -4.65 3.86 18.67
C GLN A 222 -5.53 2.78 19.32
N ASP A 223 -6.70 2.50 18.73
CA ASP A 223 -7.63 1.51 19.27
C ASP A 223 -7.29 0.10 18.75
N ALA A 224 -6.80 -0.76 19.64
CA ALA A 224 -6.44 -2.14 19.33
C ALA A 224 -7.61 -2.98 18.76
N ARG A 225 -8.87 -2.66 19.11
CA ARG A 225 -10.04 -3.35 18.57
C ARG A 225 -10.28 -2.98 17.12
N ILE A 226 -10.10 -1.70 16.77
CA ILE A 226 -10.17 -1.22 15.39
C ILE A 226 -9.02 -1.82 14.57
N ALA A 227 -7.81 -1.81 15.12
CA ALA A 227 -6.65 -2.48 14.51
C ALA A 227 -6.97 -3.96 14.21
N GLY A 228 -7.50 -4.68 15.20
CA GLY A 228 -7.92 -6.08 15.06
C GLY A 228 -8.96 -6.30 13.96
N ALA A 229 -9.99 -5.44 13.89
CA ALA A 229 -11.04 -5.53 12.87
C ALA A 229 -10.50 -5.31 11.44
N LEU A 230 -9.41 -4.55 11.29
CA LEU A 230 -8.76 -4.28 10.01
C LEU A 230 -7.69 -5.34 9.64
N GLY A 231 -7.40 -6.28 10.53
CA GLY A 231 -6.42 -7.36 10.32
C GLY A 231 -5.06 -7.16 11.01
N GLY A 232 -4.95 -6.16 11.87
CA GLY A 232 -3.86 -6.05 12.84
C GLY A 232 -3.98 -7.09 13.96
N ASP A 233 -2.90 -7.29 14.71
CA ASP A 233 -2.86 -8.12 15.90
C ASP A 233 -1.92 -7.52 16.95
N ALA A 234 -1.78 -8.14 18.13
CA ALA A 234 -0.93 -7.60 19.20
C ALA A 234 0.55 -7.44 18.77
N ALA A 235 1.05 -8.28 17.85
CA ALA A 235 2.43 -8.20 17.38
C ALA A 235 2.66 -7.01 16.43
N SER A 236 1.60 -6.48 15.81
CA SER A 236 1.69 -5.29 14.96
C SER A 236 2.09 -4.04 15.75
N ALA A 237 1.58 -3.91 16.99
CA ALA A 237 1.74 -2.76 17.86
C ALA A 237 1.57 -1.41 17.11
N LEU A 238 0.50 -1.30 16.32
CA LEU A 238 0.23 -0.14 15.44
C LEU A 238 0.14 1.18 16.19
N GLU A 239 -0.27 1.15 17.45
CA GLU A 239 -0.35 2.31 18.34
C GLU A 239 1.01 2.95 18.60
N THR A 240 2.09 2.18 18.44
CA THR A 240 3.48 2.62 18.65
C THR A 240 4.11 3.27 17.42
N LEU A 241 3.46 3.19 16.24
CA LEU A 241 3.98 3.79 15.02
C LEU A 241 4.04 5.33 15.14
N GLN A 242 5.12 5.94 14.68
CA GLN A 242 5.19 7.39 14.54
C GLN A 242 4.21 7.87 13.46
N ALA A 243 3.13 8.55 13.88
CA ALA A 243 2.12 9.05 12.96
C ALA A 243 2.69 9.94 11.87
N GLY A 244 2.16 9.79 10.66
CA GLY A 244 2.57 10.55 9.49
C GLY A 244 3.74 9.93 8.73
N ILE A 245 4.59 9.14 9.38
CA ILE A 245 5.88 8.71 8.81
C ILE A 245 6.04 7.19 8.81
N GLN A 246 5.68 6.50 9.90
CA GLN A 246 5.88 5.06 10.02
C GLN A 246 4.63 4.27 9.67
N PHE A 247 4.86 3.15 9.02
CA PHE A 247 3.85 2.21 8.57
C PHE A 247 4.28 0.78 8.90
N SER A 248 3.30 -0.11 8.91
CA SER A 248 3.54 -1.54 9.03
C SER A 248 2.67 -2.32 8.07
N LEU A 249 3.18 -3.42 7.55
CA LEU A 249 2.41 -4.36 6.74
C LEU A 249 2.76 -5.79 7.17
N ARG A 250 1.85 -6.72 6.91
CA ARG A 250 2.07 -8.13 7.20
C ARG A 250 2.65 -8.83 5.99
N GLU A 251 3.80 -9.47 6.15
CA GLU A 251 4.49 -10.24 5.11
C GLU A 251 4.89 -11.61 5.68
N ASN A 252 4.55 -12.70 4.99
CA ASN A 252 4.94 -14.06 5.37
C ASN A 252 4.67 -14.44 6.85
N GLY A 253 3.62 -13.85 7.44
CA GLY A 253 3.24 -14.09 8.83
C GLY A 253 3.91 -13.18 9.87
N SER A 254 4.91 -12.38 9.49
CA SER A 254 5.56 -11.38 10.33
C SER A 254 5.12 -9.95 9.98
N TRP A 255 5.42 -9.01 10.87
CA TRP A 255 5.15 -7.59 10.67
C TRP A 255 6.41 -6.88 10.22
N LEU A 256 6.38 -6.34 9.01
CA LEU A 256 7.39 -5.46 8.49
C LEU A 256 7.05 -4.03 8.89
N ARG A 257 8.00 -3.33 9.52
CA ARG A 257 7.90 -1.90 9.82
C ARG A 257 8.79 -1.13 8.86
N PHE A 258 8.28 -0.02 8.37
CA PHE A 258 8.99 0.84 7.44
C PHE A 258 8.54 2.30 7.60
N TRP A 259 9.27 3.21 6.97
CA TRP A 259 9.03 4.63 7.06
C TRP A 259 9.10 5.30 5.70
N LEU A 260 8.43 6.44 5.59
CA LEU A 260 8.46 7.29 4.40
C LEU A 260 9.60 8.30 4.48
N PRO A 261 10.44 8.41 3.43
CA PRO A 261 11.35 9.53 3.27
C PRO A 261 10.60 10.87 3.27
N SER A 262 11.28 11.93 3.69
CA SER A 262 10.70 13.27 3.59
C SER A 262 10.56 13.66 2.12
N SER A 263 9.44 14.30 1.82
CA SER A 263 9.13 14.80 0.48
C SER A 263 9.84 16.08 0.11
#